data_AF-A0A5C9CUD0-F1
#
_entry.id   AF-A0A5C9CUD0-F1
#
_cell.length_a   1.000
_cell.length_b   1.000
_cell.length_c   1.000
_cell.angle_alpha   90.00
_cell.angle_beta   90.00
_cell.angle_gamma   90.00
#
_symmetry.space_group_name_H-M   'P 1'
#
loop_
_entity.id
_entity.type
_entity.pdbx_description
1 polymer ?
#
loop_
_entity_poly.entity_id
_entity_poly.type
_entity_poly.pdbx_seq_one_letter_code
_entity_poly.pdbx_strand_id
1 'polypeptide(L)'
;MSVMIPIHSPDSAVEVQKFPRGQLLLQRGVDTPHVSYIESGRVALGVVQGDVMEHQIGVLEGPCWLDASSAVLGLPHLVDAVADSPLEMTPQANRVCRQPSGQRRRSPLCRMVAQPRPA
;
A
#
# COMPACT_ATOMS: atom_id res chain seq x y z
N MET A 1 -6.28 -15.23 -39.41
CA MET A 1 -5.43 -14.03 -39.17
C MET A 1 -5.24 -13.90 -37.68
N SER A 2 -4.10 -14.35 -37.15
CA SER A 2 -3.81 -14.28 -35.70
C SER A 2 -3.44 -12.85 -35.33
N VAL A 3 -4.19 -12.25 -34.40
CA VAL A 3 -3.89 -10.91 -33.88
C VAL A 3 -2.86 -11.07 -32.76
N MET A 4 -1.65 -10.60 -33.02
CA MET A 4 -0.54 -10.57 -32.08
C MET A 4 -0.79 -9.42 -31.09
N ILE A 5 -1.22 -9.74 -29.87
CA ILE A 5 -1.40 -8.75 -28.81
C ILE A 5 -0.01 -8.33 -28.34
N PRO A 6 0.38 -7.04 -28.43
CA PRO A 6 1.65 -6.59 -27.90
C PRO A 6 1.61 -6.71 -26.37
N ILE A 7 2.49 -7.52 -25.81
CA ILE A 7 2.72 -7.59 -24.36
C ILE A 7 3.54 -6.34 -24.02
N HIS A 8 2.86 -5.23 -23.79
CA HIS A 8 3.48 -4.09 -23.13
C HIS A 8 3.78 -4.54 -21.70
N SER A 9 5.02 -4.92 -21.42
CA SER A 9 5.54 -4.93 -20.05
C SER A 9 5.63 -3.47 -19.62
N PRO A 10 4.74 -2.97 -18.75
CA PRO A 10 5.01 -1.68 -18.14
C PRO A 10 6.16 -1.92 -17.17
N ASP A 11 7.35 -1.46 -17.55
CA ASP A 11 8.33 -0.96 -16.59
C ASP A 11 7.64 0.20 -15.86
N SER A 12 6.86 -0.15 -14.82
CA SER A 12 6.36 0.84 -13.88
C SER A 12 7.54 1.23 -13.02
N ALA A 13 8.33 2.20 -13.50
CA ALA A 13 9.19 2.99 -12.62
C ALA A 13 8.26 3.64 -11.60
N VAL A 14 8.13 3.00 -10.44
CA VAL A 14 7.28 3.51 -9.38
C VAL A 14 8.05 4.66 -8.73
N GLU A 15 7.55 5.87 -8.92
CA GLU A 15 8.21 7.07 -8.42
C GLU A 15 8.12 7.13 -6.89
N VAL A 16 9.27 7.35 -6.25
CA VAL A 16 9.37 7.58 -4.80
C VAL A 16 8.73 8.93 -4.50
N GLN A 17 7.67 8.91 -3.70
CA GLN A 17 6.98 10.09 -3.21
C GLN A 17 7.50 10.47 -1.83
N LYS A 18 7.65 11.78 -1.58
CA LYS A 18 8.11 12.31 -0.30
C LYS A 18 6.95 12.96 0.44
N PHE A 19 6.82 12.64 1.73
CA PHE A 19 5.78 13.20 2.59
C PHE A 19 6.40 13.87 3.81
N PRO A 20 5.94 15.07 4.19
CA PRO A 20 6.37 15.72 5.42
C PRO A 20 5.79 15.03 6.64
N ARG A 21 6.40 15.28 7.81
CA ARG A 21 5.82 14.87 9.10
C ARG A 21 4.43 15.50 9.27
N GLY A 22 3.50 14.71 9.83
CA GLY A 22 2.11 15.08 10.08
C GLY A 22 1.17 14.79 8.92
N GLN A 23 1.69 14.41 7.75
CA GLN A 23 0.85 14.08 6.59
C GLN A 23 0.00 12.83 6.85
N LEU A 24 -1.31 12.92 6.62
CA LEU A 24 -2.19 11.76 6.56
C LEU A 24 -1.92 10.99 5.27
N LEU A 25 -1.53 9.73 5.42
CA LEU A 25 -1.16 8.82 4.34
C LEU A 25 -2.32 7.87 4.00
N LEU A 26 -2.97 7.32 5.03
CA LEU A 26 -4.16 6.49 4.90
C LEU A 26 -5.24 7.01 5.84
N GLN A 27 -6.49 6.96 5.37
CA GLN A 27 -7.67 7.28 6.16
C GLN A 27 -8.47 6.01 6.39
N ARG A 28 -8.81 5.75 7.66
CA ARG A 28 -9.62 4.62 8.09
C ARG A 28 -10.98 4.61 7.38
N GLY A 29 -11.43 3.43 6.97
CA GLY A 29 -12.72 3.24 6.29
C GLY A 29 -12.72 3.61 4.81
N VAL A 30 -11.59 4.10 4.27
CA VAL A 30 -11.43 4.34 2.83
C VAL A 30 -10.95 3.07 2.14
N ASP A 31 -11.60 2.72 1.03
CA ASP A 31 -11.18 1.65 0.14
C ASP A 31 -10.03 2.12 -0.75
N THR A 32 -8.92 1.39 -0.74
CA THR A 32 -7.76 1.71 -1.57
C THR A 32 -7.28 0.50 -2.36
N PRO A 33 -7.30 0.55 -3.71
CA PRO A 33 -6.86 -0.55 -4.56
C PRO A 33 -5.35 -0.48 -4.82
N HIS A 34 -4.54 0.01 -3.89
CA HIS A 34 -3.08 0.02 -4.02
C HIS A 34 -2.42 -0.24 -2.67
N VAL A 35 -1.21 -0.78 -2.70
CA VAL A 35 -0.39 -1.00 -1.51
C VAL A 35 0.84 -0.12 -1.63
N SER A 36 1.22 0.55 -0.56
CA SER A 36 2.38 1.44 -0.57
C SER A 36 3.55 0.81 0.17
N TYR A 37 4.75 0.99 -0.37
CA TYR A 37 5.99 0.56 0.29
C TYR A 37 6.69 1.76 0.90
N ILE A 38 6.94 1.72 2.20
CA ILE A 38 7.76 2.72 2.89
C ILE A 38 9.22 2.40 2.56
N GLU A 39 9.90 3.28 1.87
CA GLU A 39 11.34 3.18 1.60
C GLU A 39 12.14 3.57 2.85
N SER A 40 11.76 4.70 3.46
CA SER A 40 12.41 5.24 4.65
C SER A 40 11.46 6.14 5.44
N GLY A 41 11.75 6.31 6.73
CA GLY A 41 10.95 7.10 7.66
C GLY A 41 10.03 6.27 8.54
N ARG A 42 9.23 6.96 9.36
CA ARG A 42 8.30 6.38 10.34
C ARG A 42 6.87 6.85 10.11
N VAL A 43 5.94 5.92 10.30
CA VAL A 43 4.50 6.12 10.19
C VAL A 43 3.83 5.70 11.50
N ALA A 44 3.09 6.60 12.13
CA ALA A 44 2.21 6.27 13.24
C ALA A 44 0.89 5.72 12.72
N LEU A 45 0.44 4.61 13.29
CA LEU A 45 -0.84 3.95 12.99
C LEU A 45 -1.80 4.13 14.15
N GLY A 46 -3.05 4.47 13.88
CA GLY A 46 -4.03 4.64 14.94
C GLY A 46 -5.38 5.18 14.49
N VAL A 47 -6.05 5.90 15.39
CA VAL A 47 -7.29 6.61 15.12
C VAL A 47 -7.02 8.11 15.21
N VAL A 48 -7.26 8.81 14.11
CA VAL A 48 -7.18 10.28 14.04
C VAL A 48 -8.56 10.87 14.29
N GLN A 49 -8.63 11.86 15.16
CA GLN A 49 -9.84 12.63 15.44
C GLN A 49 -9.48 14.13 15.37
N GLY A 50 -10.00 14.82 14.35
CA GLY A 50 -9.49 16.15 13.99
C GLY A 50 -8.05 16.05 13.47
N ASP A 51 -7.13 16.82 14.06
CA ASP A 51 -5.71 16.85 13.68
C ASP A 51 -4.81 16.08 14.67
N VAL A 52 -5.40 15.25 15.54
CA VAL A 52 -4.67 14.54 16.60
C VAL A 52 -4.83 13.03 16.46
N MET A 53 -3.72 12.31 16.64
CA MET A 53 -3.72 10.87 16.83
C MET A 53 -4.26 10.55 18.24
N GLU A 54 -5.58 10.35 18.33
CA GLU A 54 -6.28 10.14 19.60
C GLU A 54 -5.89 8.79 20.23
N HIS A 55 -5.77 7.75 19.40
CA HIS A 55 -5.39 6.41 19.84
C HIS A 55 -4.29 5.85 18.94
N GLN A 56 -3.05 5.90 19.40
CA GLN A 56 -1.93 5.28 18.69
C GLN A 56 -1.89 3.78 18.97
N ILE A 57 -1.96 2.99 17.90
CA ILE A 57 -1.97 1.51 17.94
C ILE A 57 -0.57 0.96 17.69
N GLY A 58 0.23 1.65 16.87
CA GLY A 58 1.58 1.23 16.58
C GLY A 58 2.36 2.24 15.74
N VAL A 59 3.60 1.89 15.45
CA VAL A 59 4.49 2.64 14.55
C VAL A 59 5.12 1.65 13.58
N LEU A 60 5.18 2.01 12.31
CA LEU A 60 5.95 1.32 11.29
C LEU A 60 7.19 2.15 10.95
N GLU A 61 8.32 1.47 10.83
CA GLU A 61 9.57 2.05 10.35
C GLU A 61 9.98 1.35 9.06
N GLY A 62 10.30 2.14 8.03
CA GLY A 62 10.78 1.61 6.76
C GLY A 62 12.11 0.85 6.92
N PRO A 63 12.40 -0.12 6.04
CA PRO A 63 11.64 -0.44 4.84
C PRO A 63 10.57 -1.52 5.08
N CYS A 64 9.29 -1.22 4.78
CA CYS A 64 8.19 -2.17 4.96
C CYS A 64 6.91 -1.78 4.17
N TRP A 65 5.93 -2.68 4.12
CA TRP A 65 4.63 -2.41 3.50
C TRP A 65 3.70 -1.63 4.43
N LEU A 66 3.05 -0.60 3.91
CA LEU A 66 1.98 0.13 4.58
C LEU A 66 0.62 -0.50 4.23
N ASP A 67 -0.06 -1.01 5.25
CA ASP A 67 -1.39 -1.66 5.19
C ASP A 67 -1.61 -2.65 4.03
N ALA A 68 -0.64 -3.57 3.86
CA ALA A 68 -0.75 -4.64 2.89
C ALA A 68 -1.98 -5.54 3.10
N SER A 69 -2.38 -5.76 4.36
CA SER A 69 -3.49 -6.66 4.71
C SER A 69 -4.81 -6.20 4.11
N SER A 70 -5.16 -4.92 4.24
CA SER A 70 -6.38 -4.36 3.66
C SER A 70 -6.38 -4.47 2.14
N ALA A 71 -5.24 -4.20 1.50
CA ALA A 71 -5.08 -4.35 0.05
C ALA A 71 -5.20 -5.83 -0.42
N VAL A 72 -4.66 -6.80 0.34
CA VAL A 72 -4.79 -8.24 0.03
C VAL A 72 -6.24 -8.69 0.14
N LEU A 73 -6.92 -8.25 1.21
CA LEU A 73 -8.27 -8.68 1.53
C LEU A 73 -9.34 -7.91 0.74
N GLY A 74 -8.96 -6.81 0.08
CA GLY A 74 -9.91 -5.93 -0.60
C GLY A 74 -10.88 -5.28 0.39
N LEU A 75 -10.38 -4.93 1.58
CA LEU A 75 -11.15 -4.31 2.66
C LEU A 75 -10.70 -2.85 2.85
N PRO A 76 -11.56 -2.00 3.44
CA PRO A 76 -11.18 -0.65 3.83
C PRO A 76 -10.05 -0.67 4.87
N HIS A 77 -9.25 0.40 4.90
CA HIS A 77 -8.23 0.57 5.93
C HIS A 77 -8.81 0.50 7.34
N LEU A 78 -8.21 -0.32 8.20
CA LEU A 78 -8.66 -0.47 9.59
C LEU A 78 -8.24 0.69 10.49
N VAL A 79 -7.17 1.39 10.13
CA VAL A 79 -6.54 2.45 10.92
C VAL A 79 -6.13 3.61 10.01
N ASP A 80 -6.03 4.79 10.59
CA ASP A 80 -5.37 5.93 9.99
C ASP A 80 -3.85 5.74 10.04
N ALA A 81 -3.15 6.31 9.06
CA ALA A 81 -1.70 6.30 9.00
C ALA A 81 -1.19 7.73 8.81
N VAL A 82 -0.34 8.20 9.71
CA VAL A 82 0.23 9.55 9.68
C VAL A 82 1.76 9.46 9.66
N ALA A 83 2.41 10.25 8.81
CA ALA A 83 3.86 10.34 8.78
C ALA A 83 4.38 10.94 10.11
N ASP A 84 5.09 10.16 10.92
CA ASP A 84 5.71 10.64 12.17
C ASP A 84 7.12 11.22 11.94
N SER A 85 7.73 10.90 10.81
CA SER A 85 8.93 11.58 10.29
C SER A 85 8.71 11.99 8.83
N PRO A 86 9.60 12.80 8.23
CA PRO A 86 9.72 12.82 6.78
C PRO A 86 9.82 11.39 6.24
N LEU A 87 9.03 11.09 5.22
CA LEU A 87 8.81 9.74 4.70
C LEU A 87 9.10 9.71 3.20
N GLU A 88 9.75 8.65 2.75
CA GLU A 88 9.84 8.28 1.34
C GLU A 88 9.03 7.01 1.11
N MET A 89 8.08 7.04 0.18
CA MET A 89 7.12 5.96 -0.04
C MET A 89 6.78 5.81 -1.51
N THR A 90 6.59 4.58 -1.94
CA THR A 90 6.41 4.22 -3.34
C THR A 90 5.10 3.47 -3.51
N PRO A 91 4.08 4.08 -4.14
CA PRO A 91 2.76 3.47 -4.25
C PRO A 91 2.76 2.40 -5.34
N GLN A 92 2.48 1.16 -4.99
CA GLN A 92 2.34 0.10 -5.96
C GLN A 92 0.86 -0.16 -6.25
N ALA A 93 0.49 0.07 -7.51
CA ALA A 93 -0.82 -0.29 -8.02
C ALA A 93 -1.08 -1.77 -7.74
N ASN A 94 -2.13 -2.06 -6.96
CA ASN A 94 -2.59 -3.43 -6.81
C ASN A 94 -3.30 -3.76 -8.12
N ARG A 95 -2.65 -4.54 -8.99
CA ARG A 95 -3.38 -5.27 -10.02
C ARG A 95 -4.21 -6.36 -9.33
N VAL A 96 -5.29 -5.97 -8.65
CA VAL A 96 -6.36 -6.90 -8.31
C VAL A 96 -6.95 -7.31 -9.64
N CYS A 97 -6.60 -8.49 -10.13
CA CYS A 97 -7.46 -9.17 -11.07
C CYS A 97 -8.82 -9.30 -10.39
N ARG A 98 -9.80 -8.46 -10.75
CA ARG A 98 -11.23 -8.72 -10.46
C ARG A 98 -11.54 -10.08 -11.08
N GLN A 99 -11.46 -11.14 -10.28
CA GLN A 99 -11.86 -12.46 -10.73
C GLN A 99 -13.37 -12.56 -10.53
N PRO A 100 -14.15 -12.81 -11.60
CA PRO A 100 -15.51 -13.29 -11.41
C PRO A 100 -15.42 -14.64 -10.70
N SER A 101 -15.99 -14.68 -9.49
CA SER A 101 -16.46 -15.85 -8.75
C SER A 101 -15.86 -17.22 -9.12
N GLY A 102 -15.09 -17.82 -8.20
CA GLY A 102 -15.06 -19.29 -8.03
C GLY A 102 -13.70 -19.99 -8.02
N GLN A 103 -12.59 -19.35 -8.40
CA GLN A 103 -11.29 -20.04 -8.45
C GLN A 103 -10.30 -19.46 -7.42
N ARG A 104 -9.98 -20.22 -6.36
CA ARG A 104 -8.85 -19.91 -5.47
C ARG A 104 -7.53 -20.00 -6.26
N ARG A 105 -7.10 -18.91 -6.89
CA ARG A 105 -5.70 -18.70 -7.25
C ARG A 105 -5.08 -17.71 -6.26
N ARG A 106 -3.86 -18.01 -5.79
CA ARG A 106 -3.11 -17.12 -4.90
C ARG A 106 -2.99 -15.76 -5.59
N SER A 107 -3.51 -14.72 -4.94
CA SER A 107 -3.43 -13.36 -5.45
C SER A 107 -1.97 -13.01 -5.75
N PRO A 108 -1.66 -12.33 -6.87
CA PRO A 108 -0.33 -11.78 -7.11
C PRO A 108 0.17 -10.95 -5.92
N LEU A 109 -0.76 -10.34 -5.16
CA LEU A 109 -0.45 -9.58 -3.95
C LEU A 109 0.17 -10.42 -2.84
N CYS A 110 -0.30 -11.64 -2.62
CA CYS A 110 0.30 -12.52 -1.61
C CYS A 110 1.76 -12.85 -1.96
N ARG A 111 2.12 -12.83 -3.25
CA ARG A 111 3.50 -13.04 -3.68
C ARG A 111 4.33 -11.76 -3.54
N MET A 112 3.74 -10.60 -3.83
CA MET A 112 4.40 -9.29 -3.75
C MET A 112 4.68 -8.89 -2.29
N VAL A 113 3.70 -9.02 -1.39
CA VAL A 113 3.85 -8.72 0.04
C VAL A 113 4.86 -9.66 0.72
N ALA A 114 4.98 -10.89 0.22
CA ALA A 114 5.93 -11.89 0.73
C ALA A 114 7.34 -11.79 0.14
N GLN A 115 7.59 -10.90 -0.83
CA GLN A 115 8.92 -10.71 -1.41
C GLN A 115 9.61 -9.51 -0.77
N PRO A 116 10.81 -9.68 -0.14
CA PRO A 116 11.65 -8.55 0.19
C PRO A 116 12.06 -7.88 -1.13
N ARG A 117 12.00 -6.54 -1.19
CA ARG A 117 12.44 -5.82 -2.39
C ARG A 117 13.88 -6.24 -2.75
N PRO A 118 14.20 -6.46 -4.03
CA PRO A 118 15.59 -6.50 -4.45
C PRO A 118 16.22 -5.13 -4.20
N ALA A 119 17.45 -5.16 -3.67
CA ALA A 119 18.28 -3.98 -3.40
C ALA A 119 18.59 -3.18 -4.68
#